data_AF-A0A6M8U9P2-F1
#
_entry.id   AF-A0A6M8U9P2-F1
#
_cell.length_a   1.000
_cell.length_b   1.000
_cell.length_c   1.000
_cell.angle_alpha   90.00
_cell.angle_beta   90.00
_cell.angle_gamma   90.00
#
_symmetry.space_group_name_H-M   'P 1'
#
loop_
_entity.id
_entity.type
_entity.pdbx_description
1 polymer ?
#
loop_
_entity_poly.entity_id
_entity_poly.type
_entity_poly.pdbx_seq_one_letter_code
_entity_poly.pdbx_strand_id
1 'polypeptide(L)'
;MSWLTLDEWCEENYPGKKPSHQTLMRWARNGNLYPPAEKHGREYRVKPETIYIQTNSMRASKQLIKTHAEKFKASSFMEKVINDTARKI
;
A
#
# COMPACT_ATOMS: atom_id res chain seq x y z
N MET A 1 25.26 -0.58 -5.94
CA MET A 1 23.87 -0.15 -6.19
C MET A 1 23.81 1.35 -6.03
N SER A 2 23.38 2.07 -7.07
CA SER A 2 23.27 3.54 -7.03
C SER A 2 21.94 3.95 -6.37
N TRP A 3 21.95 5.10 -5.69
CA TRP A 3 20.75 5.73 -5.12
C TRP A 3 20.38 6.93 -5.97
N LEU A 4 19.12 7.01 -6.38
CA LEU A 4 18.58 8.14 -7.10
C LEU A 4 17.79 9.04 -6.15
N THR A 5 17.83 10.33 -6.41
CA THR A 5 16.85 11.27 -5.84
C THR A 5 15.46 10.99 -6.40
N LEU A 6 14.43 11.48 -5.71
CA LEU A 6 13.05 11.35 -6.21
C LEU A 6 12.86 12.00 -7.58
N ASP A 7 13.53 13.14 -7.82
CA ASP A 7 13.41 13.86 -9.08
C ASP A 7 14.07 13.07 -10.21
N GLU A 8 15.33 12.62 -10.05
CA GLU A 8 16.01 11.77 -11.05
C GLU A 8 15.19 10.52 -11.39
N TRP A 9 14.69 9.81 -10.37
CA TRP A 9 13.82 8.65 -10.58
C TRP A 9 12.55 9.01 -11.36
N CYS A 10 11.95 10.18 -11.07
CA CYS A 10 10.78 10.65 -11.78
C CYS A 10 11.08 10.96 -13.26
N GLU A 11 12.26 11.50 -13.55
CA GLU A 11 12.67 11.80 -14.92
C GLU A 11 12.89 10.54 -15.76
N GLU A 12 13.42 9.49 -15.14
CA GLU A 12 13.61 8.19 -15.79
C GLU A 12 12.27 7.46 -16.02
N ASN A 13 11.32 7.55 -15.07
CA ASN A 13 10.11 6.73 -15.11
C ASN A 13 8.90 7.38 -15.81
N TYR A 14 8.86 8.72 -15.92
CA TYR A 14 7.72 9.45 -16.47
C TYR A 14 8.10 10.38 -17.63
N PRO A 15 8.23 9.86 -18.86
CA PRO A 15 8.36 10.70 -20.04
C PRO A 15 7.07 11.51 -20.23
N GLY A 16 7.18 12.84 -20.19
CA GLY A 16 6.05 13.76 -20.37
C GLY A 16 5.53 14.37 -19.07
N LYS A 17 4.28 14.04 -18.68
CA LYS A 17 3.62 14.67 -17.53
C LYS A 17 4.15 14.10 -16.21
N LYS A 18 5.22 14.73 -15.71
CA LYS A 18 5.87 14.37 -14.45
C LYS A 18 5.02 14.77 -13.24
N PRO A 19 4.87 13.90 -12.22
CA PRO A 19 4.35 14.31 -10.91
C PRO A 19 5.23 15.40 -10.28
N SER A 20 4.63 16.24 -9.42
CA SER A 20 5.38 17.27 -8.69
C SER A 20 6.25 16.64 -7.60
N HIS A 21 7.33 17.34 -7.22
CA HIS A 21 8.21 16.91 -6.12
C HIS A 21 7.44 16.62 -4.82
N GLN A 22 6.45 17.47 -4.45
CA GLN A 22 5.60 17.23 -3.29
C GLN A 22 4.80 15.91 -3.39
N THR A 23 4.39 15.51 -4.59
CA THR A 23 3.70 14.23 -4.82
C THR A 23 4.64 13.06 -4.63
N LEU A 24 5.87 13.16 -5.13
CA LEU A 24 6.91 12.15 -4.92
C LEU A 24 7.26 11.99 -3.43
N MET A 25 7.42 13.10 -2.71
CA MET A 25 7.62 13.07 -1.26
C MET A 25 6.44 12.40 -0.53
N ARG A 26 5.20 12.67 -0.97
CA ARG A 26 4.01 12.02 -0.42
C ARG A 26 4.05 10.52 -0.65
N TRP A 27 4.44 10.07 -1.85
CA TRP A 27 4.59 8.65 -2.16
C TRP A 27 5.65 7.96 -1.31
N ALA A 28 6.81 8.59 -1.14
CA ALA A 28 7.87 8.08 -0.28
C ALA A 28 7.40 7.96 1.18
N ARG A 29 6.74 8.99 1.73
CA ARG A 29 6.20 8.98 3.11
C ARG A 29 5.12 7.93 3.32
N ASN A 30 4.25 7.73 2.33
CA ASN A 30 3.11 6.81 2.41
C ASN A 30 3.46 5.35 2.09
N GLY A 31 4.72 5.05 1.75
CA GLY A 31 5.13 3.70 1.35
C GLY A 31 4.57 3.28 -0.01
N ASN A 32 4.33 4.23 -0.92
CA ASN A 32 3.86 3.96 -2.27
C ASN A 32 4.99 3.58 -3.25
N LEU A 33 6.23 3.45 -2.79
CA LEU A 33 7.38 3.13 -3.62
C LEU A 33 7.94 1.77 -3.18
N TYR A 34 8.23 0.88 -4.14
CA TYR A 34 8.80 -0.44 -3.87
C TYR A 34 9.99 -0.73 -4.79
N PRO A 35 11.19 -1.03 -4.25
CA PRO A 35 11.53 -1.06 -2.82
C PRO A 35 11.29 0.28 -2.12
N PRO A 36 11.06 0.29 -0.78
CA PRO A 36 10.78 1.51 -0.03
C PRO A 36 11.88 2.57 -0.21
N ALA A 37 11.47 3.83 -0.32
CA ALA A 37 12.41 4.94 -0.32
C ALA A 37 13.12 5.07 1.02
N GLU A 38 14.43 5.29 0.99
CA GLU A 38 15.26 5.49 2.18
C GLU A 38 15.47 6.99 2.44
N LYS A 39 15.42 7.39 3.71
CA LYS A 39 15.60 8.80 4.09
C LYS A 39 17.09 9.09 4.33
N HIS A 40 17.68 9.89 3.45
CA HIS A 40 19.09 10.30 3.51
C HIS A 40 19.13 11.78 3.93
N GLY A 41 19.18 12.04 5.24
CA GLY A 41 19.15 13.39 5.80
C GLY A 41 17.81 14.10 5.56
N ARG A 42 17.82 15.15 4.73
CA ARG A 42 16.62 15.95 4.38
C ARG A 42 15.87 15.42 3.17
N GLU A 43 16.42 14.44 2.46
CA GLU A 43 15.89 13.96 1.19
C GLU A 43 15.54 12.47 1.26
N TYR A 44 14.68 12.05 0.35
CA TYR A 44 14.40 10.63 0.13
C TYR A 44 15.15 10.16 -1.11
N ARG A 45 15.71 8.95 -1.04
CA ARG A 45 16.36 8.28 -2.16
C ARG A 45 15.73 6.94 -2.44
N VAL A 46 15.74 6.57 -3.70
CA VAL A 46 15.15 5.34 -4.21
C VAL A 46 16.17 4.58 -5.03
N LYS A 47 15.95 3.27 -5.19
CA LYS A 47 16.73 2.49 -6.13
C LYS A 47 16.22 2.76 -7.56
N PRO A 48 17.06 2.66 -8.60
CA PRO A 48 16.63 2.81 -9.99
C PRO A 48 15.47 1.87 -10.37
N GLU A 49 15.48 0.64 -9.84
CA GLU A 49 14.44 -0.38 -10.04
C GLU A 49 13.15 -0.17 -9.25
N THR A 50 13.02 0.97 -8.54
CA THR A 50 11.84 1.26 -7.72
C THR A 50 10.63 1.52 -8.60
N ILE A 51 9.48 0.95 -8.24
CA ILE A 51 8.20 1.16 -8.91
C ILE A 51 7.21 1.85 -7.97
N TYR A 52 6.30 2.64 -8.55
CA TYR A 52 5.16 3.19 -7.82
C TYR A 52 4.05 2.15 -7.67
N ILE A 53 3.55 1.99 -6.44
CA ILE A 53 2.43 1.12 -6.08
C ILE A 53 1.33 1.96 -5.44
N GLN A 54 0.13 1.90 -6.01
CA GLN A 54 -1.04 2.56 -5.44
C GLN A 54 -1.58 1.75 -4.24
N THR A 55 -1.26 2.19 -3.03
CA THR A 55 -1.68 1.54 -1.77
C THR A 55 -3.15 1.80 -1.43
N ASN A 56 -3.70 2.94 -1.85
CA ASN A 56 -5.13 3.27 -1.68
C ASN A 56 -5.97 2.74 -2.86
N SER A 57 -5.78 1.47 -3.19
CA SER A 57 -6.73 0.73 -4.01
C SER A 57 -7.90 0.36 -3.10
N MET A 58 -9.00 1.11 -3.15
CA MET A 58 -10.24 0.75 -2.44
C MET A 58 -10.64 -0.72 -2.71
N ARG A 59 -10.28 -1.27 -3.86
CA ARG A 59 -10.50 -2.68 -4.20
C ARG A 59 -9.67 -3.60 -3.32
N ALA A 60 -8.36 -3.34 -3.16
CA ALA A 60 -7.49 -4.13 -2.30
C ALA A 60 -7.93 -4.06 -0.84
N SER A 61 -8.27 -2.85 -0.34
CA SER A 61 -8.79 -2.67 1.02
C SER A 61 -10.12 -3.41 1.24
N LYS A 62 -11.06 -3.31 0.28
CA LYS A 62 -12.33 -4.06 0.31
C LYS A 62 -12.09 -5.57 0.28
N GLN A 63 -11.13 -6.04 -0.52
CA GLN A 63 -10.77 -7.46 -0.58
C GLN A 63 -10.25 -7.93 0.78
N LEU A 64 -9.37 -7.16 1.42
CA LEU A 64 -8.79 -7.48 2.72
C LEU A 64 -9.85 -7.52 3.83
N ILE A 65 -10.76 -6.54 3.85
CA ILE A 65 -11.90 -6.52 4.80
C ILE A 65 -12.81 -7.73 4.55
N LYS A 66 -13.13 -8.05 3.29
CA LYS A 66 -13.95 -9.20 2.92
C LYS A 66 -13.31 -10.52 3.37
N THR A 67 -12.04 -10.74 3.07
CA THR A 67 -11.34 -11.97 3.47
C THR A 67 -11.23 -12.10 4.98
N HIS A 68 -11.01 -10.99 5.70
CA HIS A 68 -11.00 -11.00 7.16
C HIS A 68 -12.38 -11.32 7.73
N ALA A 69 -13.44 -10.74 7.17
CA ALA A 69 -14.82 -11.03 7.57
C ALA A 69 -15.23 -12.48 7.27
N GLU A 70 -14.83 -13.03 6.13
CA GLU A 70 -15.05 -14.44 5.77
C GLU A 70 -14.30 -15.37 6.72
N LYS A 71 -13.03 -15.07 7.02
CA LYS A 71 -12.22 -15.83 7.98
C LYS A 71 -12.82 -15.77 9.39
N PHE A 72 -13.35 -14.61 9.80
CA PHE A 72 -14.01 -14.43 11.09
C PHE A 72 -15.34 -15.21 11.15
N LYS A 73 -16.14 -15.21 10.09
CA LYS A 73 -17.38 -16.02 9.99
C LYS A 73 -17.11 -17.52 9.99
N ALA A 74 -16.04 -17.95 9.33
CA ALA A 74 -15.60 -19.35 9.32
C ALA A 74 -14.93 -19.80 10.62
N SER A 75 -14.77 -18.92 11.61
CA SER A 75 -14.27 -19.30 12.93
C SER A 75 -15.31 -20.16 13.67
N SER A 76 -14.87 -21.30 14.22
CA SER A 76 -15.70 -22.21 15.01
C SER A 76 -16.43 -21.51 16.17
N PHE A 77 -15.83 -20.45 16.73
CA PHE A 77 -16.47 -19.64 17.77
C PHE A 77 -17.67 -18.86 17.22
N MET A 78 -17.51 -18.18 16.08
CA MET A 78 -18.58 -17.42 15.43
C MET A 78 -19.71 -18.33 14.93
N GLU A 79 -19.36 -19.50 14.39
CA GLU A 79 -20.34 -20.51 13.97
C GLU A 79 -21.22 -20.97 15.14
N LYS A 80 -20.62 -21.24 16.31
CA LYS A 80 -21.36 -21.57 17.54
C LYS A 80 -22.27 -20.42 17.97
N VAL A 81 -21.75 -19.18 18.01
CA VAL A 81 -22.55 -18.01 18.39
C VAL A 81 -23.77 -17.83 17.46
N ILE A 82 -23.59 -18.01 16.15
CA ILE A 82 -24.69 -17.93 15.18
C ILE A 82 -25.74 -19.02 15.43
N ASN A 83 -25.31 -20.27 15.63
CA ASN A 83 -26.19 -21.41 15.88
C ASN A 83 -26.95 -21.29 17.21
N ASP A 84 -26.30 -20.83 18.28
CA ASP A 84 -26.93 -20.62 19.58
C ASP A 84 -27.94 -19.47 19.56
N THR A 85 -27.69 -18.45 18.73
CA THR A 85 -28.63 -17.34 18.51
C THR A 85 -29.87 -17.82 17.72
N ALA A 86 -29.67 -18.64 16.70
CA ALA A 86 -30.76 -19.19 15.88
C ALA A 86 -31.65 -20.20 16.62
N ARG A 87 -31.13 -20.88 17.65
CA ARG A 87 -31.88 -21.82 18.50
C ARG A 87 -32.79 -21.16 19.54
N LYS A 88 -32.64 -19.85 19.77
CA LYS A 88 -33.42 -19.10 20.79
C LYS A 88 -34.68 -18.43 20.24
N ILE A 89 -35.01 -18.65 18.97
CA ILE A 89 -36.27 -18.24 18.32
C ILE A 89 -37.13 -19.49 18.13
#